data_AF-A0A2S5EHK2-F1
#
_entry.id   AF-A0A2S5EHK2-F1
#
_cell.length_a   1.000
_cell.length_b   1.000
_cell.length_c   1.000
_cell.angle_alpha   90.00
_cell.angle_beta   90.00
_cell.angle_gamma   90.00
#
_symmetry.space_group_name_H-M   'P 1'
#
loop_
_entity.id
_entity.type
_entity.pdbx_description
1 polymer ?
#
loop_
_entity_poly.entity_id
_entity_poly.type
_entity_poly.pdbx_seq_one_letter_code
_entity_poly.pdbx_strand_id
1 'polypeptide(L)'
;METLWFFIIVGFLAQVVDGALGMAYGTISNALLLSVGVPPAISSASVHFAEIFTTSISGFSHLKLGNVDKSLFKKLLIPGVIGGVLGAYILTN
;
A
#
# COMPACT_ATOMS: atom_id res chain seq x y z
N MET A 1 7.30 -13.75 -20.12
CA MET A 1 7.29 -14.59 -18.90
C MET A 1 8.37 -14.19 -17.92
N GLU A 2 9.61 -13.95 -18.38
CA GLU A 2 10.73 -13.58 -17.47
C GLU A 2 10.50 -12.28 -16.70
N THR A 3 9.96 -11.25 -17.35
CA THR A 3 9.63 -9.97 -16.70
C THR A 3 8.57 -10.09 -15.60
N LEU A 4 7.62 -11.02 -15.74
CA LEU A 4 6.60 -11.24 -14.71
C LEU A 4 7.22 -11.81 -13.43
N TRP A 5 8.12 -12.79 -13.56
CA TRP A 5 8.83 -13.36 -12.42
C TRP A 5 9.69 -12.33 -11.70
N PHE A 6 10.36 -11.46 -12.46
CA PHE A 6 11.12 -10.35 -11.90
C PHE A 6 10.24 -9.43 -11.03
N PHE A 7 9.09 -8.99 -11.55
CA PHE A 7 8.17 -8.14 -10.79
C PHE A 7 7.59 -8.83 -9.56
N ILE A 8 7.29 -10.14 -9.65
CA ILE A 8 6.82 -10.93 -8.49
C ILE A 8 7.88 -10.96 -7.39
N ILE A 9 9.14 -11.24 -7.74
CA ILE A 9 10.23 -11.32 -6.76
C ILE A 9 10.47 -9.97 -6.10
N VAL A 10 10.57 -8.89 -6.88
CA VAL A 10 10.79 -7.55 -6.33
C VAL A 10 9.61 -7.10 -5.49
N GLY A 11 8.37 -7.32 -5.95
CA GLY A 11 7.16 -7.00 -5.19
C GLY A 11 7.06 -7.79 -3.88
N PHE A 12 7.43 -9.07 -3.90
CA PHE A 12 7.51 -9.89 -2.69
C PHE A 12 8.53 -9.32 -1.70
N LEU A 13 9.75 -9.01 -2.15
CA LEU A 13 10.78 -8.43 -1.29
C LEU A 13 10.35 -7.06 -0.74
N ALA A 14 9.75 -6.22 -1.58
CA ALA A 14 9.21 -4.94 -1.17
C ALA A 14 8.17 -5.12 -0.06
N GLN A 15 7.27 -6.10 -0.18
CA GLN A 15 6.24 -6.37 0.82
C GLN A 15 6.81 -6.97 2.11
N VAL A 16 7.91 -7.74 2.05
CA VAL A 16 8.60 -8.22 3.25
C VAL A 16 9.20 -7.06 4.05
N VAL A 17 9.86 -6.13 3.36
CA VAL A 17 10.39 -4.92 4.02
C VAL A 17 9.25 -4.07 4.56
N ASP A 18 8.16 -3.95 3.80
CA ASP A 18 6.97 -3.21 4.22
C ASP A 18 6.28 -3.81 5.43
N GLY A 19 6.13 -5.13 5.50
CA GLY A 19 5.57 -5.80 6.67
C GLY A 19 6.41 -5.58 7.94
N ALA A 20 7.72 -5.34 7.79
CA ALA A 20 8.62 -5.05 8.90
C ALA A 20 8.64 -3.57 9.31
N LEU A 21 8.53 -2.63 8.36
CA LEU A 21 8.71 -1.19 8.58
C LEU A 21 7.42 -0.35 8.49
N GLY A 22 6.44 -0.82 7.74
CA GLY A 22 5.10 -0.23 7.55
C GLY A 22 4.95 0.83 6.45
N MET A 23 6.00 1.18 5.69
CA MET A 23 5.93 2.23 4.63
C MET A 23 6.84 1.95 3.40
N ALA A 24 7.35 0.74 3.24
CA ALA A 24 8.42 0.46 2.26
C ALA A 24 7.88 -0.02 0.90
N TYR A 25 6.70 -0.63 0.84
CA TYR A 25 6.19 -1.22 -0.40
C TYR A 25 6.01 -0.15 -1.48
N GLY A 26 5.38 0.96 -1.10
CA GLY A 26 5.11 2.07 -1.98
C GLY A 26 6.38 2.67 -2.61
N THR A 27 7.40 2.91 -1.79
CA THR A 27 8.65 3.55 -2.25
C THR A 27 9.44 2.66 -3.21
N ILE A 28 9.63 1.38 -2.87
CA ILE A 28 10.39 0.42 -3.67
C ILE A 28 9.66 0.12 -4.99
N SER A 29 8.37 -0.22 -4.92
CA SER A 29 7.59 -0.60 -6.10
C SER A 29 7.38 0.56 -7.06
N ASN A 30 7.10 1.76 -6.54
CA ASN A 30 6.95 2.95 -7.38
C ASN A 30 8.28 3.34 -8.05
N ALA A 31 9.40 3.29 -7.34
CA ALA A 31 10.72 3.54 -7.93
C ALA A 31 11.03 2.54 -9.07
N LEU A 32 10.71 1.26 -8.87
CA LEU A 32 10.86 0.24 -9.89
C LEU A 32 10.02 0.54 -11.14
N LEU A 33 8.71 0.77 -10.95
CA LEU A 33 7.79 1.04 -12.07
C LEU A 33 8.19 2.30 -12.85
N LEU A 34 8.60 3.36 -12.15
CA LEU A 34 9.15 4.56 -12.78
C LEU A 34 10.44 4.27 -13.54
N SER A 35 11.34 3.44 -12.99
CA SER A 35 12.62 3.10 -13.63
C SER A 35 12.45 2.35 -14.96
N VAL A 36 11.35 1.59 -15.10
CA VAL A 36 11.00 0.89 -16.35
C VAL A 36 10.07 1.71 -17.26
N GLY A 37 9.85 2.99 -16.94
CA GLY A 37 9.15 3.94 -17.80
C GLY A 37 7.63 3.98 -17.66
N VAL A 38 7.05 3.38 -16.60
CA VAL A 38 5.61 3.48 -16.36
C VAL A 38 5.25 4.93 -16.01
N PRO A 39 4.21 5.52 -16.63
CA PRO A 39 3.77 6.88 -16.30
C PRO A 39 3.48 7.06 -14.80
N PRO A 40 3.88 8.18 -14.18
CA PRO A 40 3.75 8.38 -12.73
C PRO A 40 2.33 8.16 -12.18
N ALA A 41 1.30 8.59 -12.92
CA ALA A 41 -0.08 8.40 -12.51
C ALA A 41 -0.46 6.91 -12.44
N ILE A 42 -0.06 6.12 -13.44
CA ILE A 42 -0.34 4.68 -13.51
C ILE A 42 0.48 3.92 -12.46
N SER A 43 1.74 4.31 -12.27
CA SER A 43 2.63 3.73 -11.25
C SER A 43 2.04 3.91 -9.86
N SER A 44 1.69 5.15 -9.50
CA SER A 44 1.08 5.46 -8.19
C SER A 44 -0.23 4.71 -7.96
N ALA A 45 -1.12 4.70 -8.95
CA ALA A 45 -2.40 4.00 -8.86
C ALA A 45 -2.22 2.48 -8.68
N SER A 46 -1.31 1.87 -9.44
CA SER A 46 -1.05 0.43 -9.36
C SER A 46 -0.47 0.01 -8.02
N VAL A 47 0.46 0.82 -7.48
CA VAL A 47 1.10 0.59 -6.19
C VAL A 47 0.10 0.68 -5.05
N HIS A 48 -0.67 1.77 -4.97
CA HIS A 48 -1.69 1.92 -3.92
C HIS A 48 -2.78 0.86 -4.03
N PHE A 49 -3.16 0.46 -5.25
CA PHE A 49 -4.12 -0.61 -5.45
C PHE A 49 -3.62 -1.94 -4.88
N ALA A 50 -2.37 -2.31 -5.15
CA ALA A 50 -1.76 -3.51 -4.58
C ALA A 50 -1.64 -3.41 -3.05
N GLU A 51 -1.24 -2.25 -2.55
CA GLU A 51 -1.02 -1.99 -1.12
C GLU A 51 -2.33 -2.06 -0.31
N ILE A 52 -3.49 -1.74 -0.90
CA ILE A 52 -4.79 -1.97 -0.26
C ILE A 52 -4.94 -3.45 0.10
N PHE A 53 -4.62 -4.38 -0.80
CA PHE A 53 -4.78 -5.81 -0.52
C PHE A 53 -3.77 -6.30 0.52
N THR A 54 -2.49 -5.96 0.35
CA THR A 54 -1.44 -6.44 1.25
C THR A 54 -1.59 -5.87 2.65
N THR A 55 -1.87 -4.57 2.77
CA THR A 55 -2.13 -3.90 4.05
C THR A 55 -3.41 -4.42 4.69
N SER A 56 -4.46 -4.72 3.91
CA SER A 56 -5.69 -5.31 4.46
C SER A 56 -5.44 -6.68 5.08
N ILE A 57 -4.67 -7.54 4.40
CA ILE A 57 -4.31 -8.87 4.91
C ILE A 57 -3.42 -8.76 6.15
N SER A 58 -2.45 -7.85 6.14
CA SER A 58 -1.58 -7.57 7.28
C SER A 58 -2.40 -7.09 8.48
N GLY A 59 -3.23 -6.06 8.29
CA GLY A 59 -4.12 -5.52 9.32
C GLY A 59 -5.11 -6.56 9.85
N PHE A 60 -5.66 -7.42 9.00
CA PHE A 60 -6.51 -8.53 9.42
C PHE A 60 -5.75 -9.53 10.31
N SER A 61 -4.48 -9.82 9.99
CA SER A 61 -3.64 -10.70 10.79
C SER A 61 -3.39 -10.12 12.19
N HIS A 62 -3.13 -8.81 12.27
CA HIS A 62 -3.03 -8.08 13.54
C HIS A 62 -4.34 -8.15 14.34
N LEU A 63 -5.48 -7.89 13.70
CA LEU A 63 -6.80 -8.02 14.34
C LEU A 63 -7.05 -9.44 14.88
N LYS A 64 -6.70 -10.48 14.10
CA LYS A 64 -6.85 -11.88 14.51
C LYS A 64 -5.95 -12.26 15.68
N LEU A 65 -4.74 -11.71 15.74
CA LEU A 65 -3.79 -11.90 16.84
C LEU A 65 -4.15 -11.08 18.09
N GLY A 66 -5.18 -10.22 18.02
CA GLY A 66 -5.63 -9.41 19.16
C GLY A 66 -4.67 -8.30 19.55
N ASN A 67 -3.72 -7.94 18.69
CA ASN A 67 -2.69 -6.92 18.97
C ASN A 67 -3.09 -5.51 18.46
N VAL A 68 -4.40 -5.24 18.38
CA VAL A 68 -4.95 -3.96 17.91
C VAL A 68 -5.77 -3.31 19.02
N ASP A 69 -5.40 -2.08 19.39
CA ASP A 69 -6.22 -1.24 20.26
C ASP A 69 -7.45 -0.74 19.47
N LYS A 70 -8.64 -1.20 19.87
CA LYS A 70 -9.90 -0.86 19.20
C LYS A 70 -10.30 0.61 19.33
N SER A 71 -9.89 1.28 20.41
CA SER A 71 -10.15 2.70 20.63
C SER A 71 -9.29 3.54 19.69
N LEU A 72 -7.99 3.25 19.64
CA LEU A 72 -7.06 3.91 18.72
C LEU A 72 -7.42 3.63 17.25
N PHE A 73 -7.72 2.38 16.91
CA PHE A 73 -8.11 1.98 15.57
C PHE A 73 -9.30 2.80 15.06
N LYS A 74 -10.37 2.93 15.85
CA LYS A 74 -11.55 3.73 15.47
C LYS A 74 -11.22 5.23 15.32
N LYS A 75 -10.39 5.76 16.22
CA LYS A 75 -9.95 7.16 16.19
C LYS A 75 -9.09 7.48 14.97
N LEU A 76 -8.38 6.51 14.40
CA LEU A 76 -7.59 6.69 13.18
C LEU A 76 -8.41 6.40 11.91
N LEU A 77 -9.21 5.32 11.93
CA LEU A 77 -9.97 4.86 10.78
C LEU A 77 -10.97 5.90 10.28
N ILE A 78 -11.83 6.42 11.16
CA ILE A 78 -12.92 7.34 10.77
C ILE A 78 -12.37 8.62 10.11
N PRO A 79 -11.49 9.41 10.78
CA PRO A 79 -10.95 10.62 10.16
C PRO A 79 -10.03 10.30 8.97
N GLY A 80 -9.32 9.17 8.99
CA GLY A 80 -8.48 8.74 7.87
C GLY A 80 -9.27 8.49 6.59
N VAL A 81 -10.40 7.77 6.69
CA VAL A 81 -11.29 7.51 5.55
C VAL A 81 -11.90 8.82 5.04
N ILE A 82 -12.42 9.67 5.93
CA ILE A 82 -13.01 10.95 5.55
C ILE A 82 -11.96 11.84 4.86
N GLY A 83 -10.77 11.96 5.45
CA GLY A 83 -9.66 12.75 4.89
C GLY A 83 -9.19 12.22 3.54
N GLY A 84 -9.10 10.90 3.37
CA GLY A 84 -8.72 10.27 2.10
C GLY A 84 -9.72 10.53 0.99
N VAL A 85 -11.02 10.37 1.27
CA VAL A 85 -12.09 10.64 0.29
C VAL A 85 -12.14 12.13 -0.08
N LEU A 86 -12.09 13.03 0.92
CA LEU A 86 -12.09 14.47 0.68
C LEU A 86 -10.86 14.90 -0.12
N GLY A 87 -9.67 14.40 0.24
CA GLY A 87 -8.43 14.70 -0.48
C GLY A 87 -8.47 14.23 -1.93
N ALA A 88 -8.95 13.01 -2.19
CA ALA A 88 -9.11 12.50 -3.55
C ALA A 88 -10.10 13.34 -4.38
N TYR A 89 -11.22 13.75 -3.77
CA TYR A 89 -12.22 14.59 -4.43
C TYR A 89 -11.66 15.98 -4.78
N ILE A 90 -10.91 16.60 -3.88
CA ILE A 90 -10.29 17.92 -4.10
C ILE A 90 -9.19 17.85 -5.16
N LEU A 91 -8.42 16.76 -5.21
CA LEU A 91 -7.31 16.64 -6.16
C LEU A 91 -7.76 16.35 -7.60
N THR A 92 -8.95 15.74 -7.76
CA THR A 92 -9.44 15.26 -9.06
C THR A 92 -10.40 16.24 -9.74
N ASN A 93 -10.92 17.24 -9.03
CA ASN A 93 -11.81 18.29 -9.56
C ASN A 93 -11.11 19.64 -9.62
#